data_AF-A0A501VY77-F1
#
_entry.id   AF-A0A501VY77-F1
#
_cell.length_a   1.000
_cell.length_b   1.000
_cell.length_c   1.000
_cell.angle_alpha   90.00
_cell.angle_beta   90.00
_cell.angle_gamma   90.00
#
_symmetry.space_group_name_H-M   'P 1'
#
loop_
_entity.id
_entity.type
_entity.pdbx_description
1 polymer ?
#
loop_
_entity_poly.entity_id
_entity_poly.type
_entity_poly.pdbx_seq_one_letter_code
_entity_poly.pdbx_strand_id
1 'polypeptide(L)'
;MHNNLPLLPLPDAEVYFAPDFILAPAANAYFQKLMNEVNWQQQSITMFGRSLPMPRLTAWYGDKGYTYSGLHNEPQPWLPMLLELKEKVEQASGQKYNSVLLNLYRTGQDSMGWHTDDEPELGQQPRIASLSFGGERRFSLKHRTRKDLKPVTLTLTHGSLLLMQGPTQHHWLHHLPKTAKAVPPRINLTFRYVNGR
;
A
#
# COMPACT_ATOMS: atom_id res chain seq x y z
N MET A 1 19.92 4.70 6.60
CA MET A 1 20.04 3.37 7.22
C MET A 1 18.64 2.97 7.66
N HIS A 2 18.10 1.84 7.20
CA HIS A 2 16.84 1.31 7.73
C HIS A 2 17.13 0.78 9.12
N ASN A 3 16.52 1.35 10.17
CA ASN A 3 16.75 0.85 11.52
C ASN A 3 16.14 -0.57 11.63
N ASN A 4 16.98 -1.60 11.48
CA ASN A 4 16.72 -3.02 11.78
C ASN A 4 15.54 -3.71 11.05
N LEU A 5 15.12 -3.25 9.87
CA LEU A 5 14.10 -3.96 9.10
C LEU A 5 14.70 -5.16 8.33
N PRO A 6 14.18 -6.40 8.48
CA PRO A 6 14.67 -7.55 7.74
C PRO A 6 14.46 -7.41 6.22
N LEU A 7 15.55 -7.51 5.45
CA LEU A 7 15.52 -7.59 3.99
C LEU A 7 15.07 -8.98 3.55
N LEU A 8 14.09 -9.05 2.65
CA LEU A 8 13.68 -10.31 2.03
C LEU A 8 14.67 -10.72 0.95
N PRO A 9 15.07 -12.00 0.88
CA PRO A 9 16.03 -12.49 -0.11
C PRO A 9 15.36 -12.67 -1.48
N LEU A 10 15.05 -11.57 -2.15
CA LEU A 10 14.42 -11.52 -3.47
C LEU A 10 15.43 -10.97 -4.49
N PRO A 11 15.67 -11.65 -5.63
CA PRO A 11 16.50 -11.10 -6.69
C PRO A 11 15.84 -9.87 -7.31
N ASP A 12 16.64 -8.89 -7.73
CA ASP A 12 16.19 -7.67 -8.42
C ASP A 12 15.12 -6.88 -7.64
N ALA A 13 15.16 -6.98 -6.31
CA ALA A 13 14.21 -6.35 -5.40
C ALA A 13 14.90 -5.87 -4.12
N GLU A 14 14.34 -4.81 -3.56
CA GLU A 14 14.69 -4.29 -2.26
C GLU A 14 13.40 -4.18 -1.45
N VAL A 15 13.11 -5.24 -0.69
CA VAL A 15 11.85 -5.38 0.05
C VAL A 15 12.15 -5.68 1.50
N TYR A 16 11.67 -4.83 2.40
CA TYR A 16 11.81 -5.01 3.85
C TYR A 16 10.45 -5.25 4.48
N PHE A 17 10.37 -6.17 5.46
CA PHE A 17 9.11 -6.49 6.11
C PHE A 17 9.26 -6.56 7.63
N ALA A 18 8.44 -5.80 8.35
CA ALA A 18 8.30 -5.86 9.80
C ALA A 18 6.84 -6.20 10.18
N PRO A 19 6.56 -7.42 10.66
CA PRO A 19 5.19 -7.84 11.01
C PRO A 19 4.63 -7.10 12.22
N ASP A 20 5.49 -6.66 13.15
CA ASP A 20 5.11 -6.05 14.43
C ASP A 20 5.58 -4.58 14.54
N PHE A 21 5.49 -3.83 13.44
CA PHE A 21 5.98 -2.44 13.40
C PHE A 21 5.18 -1.51 14.34
N ILE A 22 3.85 -1.61 14.35
CA ILE A 22 2.99 -0.95 15.34
C ILE A 22 2.30 -2.02 16.18
N LEU A 23 2.55 -2.02 17.48
CA LEU A 23 2.01 -3.03 18.40
C LEU A 23 0.51 -2.83 18.71
N ALA A 24 -0.14 -3.93 19.12
CA ALA A 24 -1.60 -4.08 19.16
C ALA A 24 -2.39 -2.97 19.89
N PRO A 25 -1.98 -2.38 21.04
CA PRO A 25 -2.77 -1.30 21.64
C PRO A 25 -2.85 -0.07 20.73
N ALA A 26 -1.71 0.33 20.15
CA ALA A 26 -1.64 1.49 19.25
C ALA A 26 -2.27 1.17 17.88
N ALA A 27 -2.01 -0.02 17.32
CA ALA A 27 -2.54 -0.42 16.04
C ALA A 27 -4.08 -0.51 16.05
N ASN A 28 -4.68 -0.97 17.16
CA ASN A 28 -6.13 -0.99 17.36
C ASN A 28 -6.70 0.44 17.36
N ALA A 29 -6.07 1.36 18.09
CA ALA A 29 -6.49 2.77 18.15
C ALA A 29 -6.42 3.44 16.77
N TYR A 30 -5.35 3.22 16.01
CA TYR A 30 -5.24 3.71 14.64
C TYR A 30 -6.30 3.10 13.73
N PHE A 31 -6.57 1.80 13.82
CA PHE A 31 -7.60 1.15 13.01
C PHE A 31 -8.99 1.77 13.22
N GLN A 32 -9.38 2.02 14.47
CA GLN A 32 -10.68 2.64 14.79
C GLN A 32 -10.76 4.08 14.25
N LYS A 33 -9.73 4.89 14.47
CA LYS A 33 -9.67 6.25 13.93
C LYS A 33 -9.72 6.25 12.39
N LEU A 34 -8.99 5.34 11.73
CA LEU A 34 -8.98 5.21 10.27
C LEU A 34 -10.36 4.80 9.74
N MET A 35 -11.15 4.03 10.50
CA MET A 35 -12.53 3.74 10.11
C MET A 35 -13.47 4.92 10.20
N ASN A 36 -13.31 5.75 11.21
CA ASN A 36 -14.28 6.80 11.50
C ASN A 36 -13.96 8.13 10.81
N GLU A 37 -12.68 8.45 10.64
CA GLU A 37 -12.23 9.79 10.21
C GLU A 37 -11.89 9.87 8.71
N VAL A 38 -11.54 8.74 8.09
CA VAL A 38 -11.17 8.73 6.67
C VAL A 38 -12.42 8.81 5.80
N ASN A 39 -12.39 9.72 4.82
CA ASN A 39 -13.46 9.90 3.85
C ASN A 39 -13.40 8.85 2.73
N TRP A 40 -13.85 7.63 3.03
CA TRP A 40 -13.81 6.50 2.12
C TRP A 40 -14.74 6.65 0.91
N GLN A 41 -14.22 6.41 -0.29
CA GLN A 41 -14.97 6.47 -1.54
C GLN A 41 -14.81 5.19 -2.35
N GLN A 42 -15.87 4.72 -3.02
CA GLN A 42 -15.75 3.61 -3.97
C GLN A 42 -15.57 4.18 -5.38
N GLN A 43 -14.34 4.19 -5.87
CA GLN A 43 -14.06 4.57 -7.26
C GLN A 43 -14.52 3.50 -8.23
N SER A 44 -14.75 3.89 -9.49
CA SER A 44 -15.06 2.96 -10.58
C SER A 44 -13.90 2.90 -11.57
N ILE A 45 -13.70 1.72 -12.16
CA ILE A 45 -12.74 1.50 -13.25
C ILE A 45 -13.48 1.07 -14.50
N THR A 46 -13.05 1.57 -15.65
CA THR A 46 -13.56 1.12 -16.95
C THR A 46 -12.75 -0.08 -17.43
N MET A 47 -13.39 -1.25 -17.50
CA MET A 47 -12.81 -2.47 -18.06
C MET A 47 -13.70 -2.95 -19.20
N PHE A 48 -13.10 -3.19 -20.38
CA PHE A 48 -13.81 -3.66 -21.58
C PHE A 48 -15.06 -2.82 -21.93
N GLY A 49 -14.95 -1.49 -21.79
CA GLY A 49 -16.06 -0.55 -22.06
C GLY A 49 -17.15 -0.50 -20.98
N ARG A 50 -17.03 -1.26 -19.89
CA ARG A 50 -17.98 -1.24 -18.76
C ARG A 50 -17.33 -0.58 -17.54
N SER A 51 -18.04 0.36 -16.93
CA SER A 51 -17.64 0.95 -15.64
C SER A 51 -18.08 0.02 -14.51
N LEU A 52 -17.11 -0.49 -13.74
CA LEU A 52 -17.34 -1.37 -12.61
C LEU A 52 -16.75 -0.75 -11.34
N PRO A 53 -17.42 -0.86 -10.18
CA PRO A 53 -16.87 -0.37 -8.94
C PRO A 53 -15.61 -1.15 -8.58
N MET A 54 -14.57 -0.44 -8.13
CA MET A 54 -13.38 -1.07 -7.60
C MET A 54 -13.76 -1.99 -6.43
N PRO A 55 -13.14 -3.18 -6.31
CA PRO A 55 -13.40 -4.10 -5.21
C PRO A 55 -12.61 -3.68 -3.96
N ARG A 56 -12.79 -2.42 -3.52
CA ARG A 56 -12.26 -1.79 -2.30
C ARG A 56 -12.77 -0.34 -2.23
N LEU A 57 -12.74 0.25 -1.04
CA LEU A 57 -12.84 1.70 -0.90
C LEU A 57 -11.46 2.32 -0.88
N THR A 58 -11.34 3.56 -1.34
CA THR A 58 -10.10 4.32 -1.38
C THR A 58 -10.29 5.71 -0.82
N ALA A 59 -9.24 6.26 -0.24
CA ALA A 59 -9.13 7.67 0.09
C ALA A 59 -7.70 8.10 -0.15
N TRP A 60 -7.49 9.36 -0.50
CA TRP A 60 -6.16 9.86 -0.81
C TRP A 60 -5.91 11.19 -0.11
N TYR A 61 -4.79 11.25 0.61
CA TYR A 61 -4.28 12.41 1.34
C TYR A 61 -2.84 12.72 0.93
N GLY A 62 -2.43 13.99 0.99
CA GLY A 62 -1.14 14.41 0.45
C GLY A 62 -0.94 15.91 0.38
N ASP A 63 0.29 16.31 0.09
CA ASP A 63 0.70 17.72 -0.03
C ASP A 63 0.34 18.33 -1.40
N LYS A 64 0.26 17.50 -2.45
CA LYS A 64 0.03 17.93 -3.85
C LYS A 64 -0.77 16.90 -4.66
N GLY A 65 -1.60 17.40 -5.59
CA GLY A 65 -2.29 16.64 -6.62
C GLY A 65 -1.36 15.87 -7.57
N TYR A 66 -1.84 14.72 -8.05
CA TYR A 66 -1.21 13.86 -9.07
C TYR A 66 -2.29 13.08 -9.82
N THR A 67 -1.97 12.65 -11.04
CA THR A 67 -2.91 11.91 -11.89
C THR A 67 -2.74 10.40 -11.66
N TYR A 68 -3.78 9.71 -11.17
CA TYR A 68 -3.80 8.25 -11.06
C TYR A 68 -4.75 7.66 -12.10
N SER A 69 -4.26 6.79 -12.99
CA SER A 69 -5.09 6.09 -13.99
C SER A 69 -5.96 7.04 -14.86
N GLY A 70 -5.43 8.23 -15.20
CA GLY A 70 -6.14 9.25 -16.00
C GLY A 70 -7.15 10.10 -15.22
N LEU A 71 -7.37 9.84 -13.93
CA LEU A 71 -8.18 10.67 -13.04
C LEU A 71 -7.26 11.70 -12.36
N HIS A 72 -7.51 12.99 -12.60
CA HIS A 72 -6.95 14.05 -11.77
C HIS A 72 -7.62 13.96 -10.40
N ASN A 73 -6.88 13.49 -9.41
CA ASN A 73 -7.36 13.43 -8.05
C ASN A 73 -6.52 14.42 -7.25
N GLU A 74 -7.17 15.45 -6.70
CA GLU A 74 -6.54 16.28 -5.69
C GLU A 74 -6.59 15.52 -4.36
N PRO A 75 -5.46 15.33 -3.67
CA PRO A 75 -5.47 14.71 -2.36
C PRO A 75 -6.25 15.57 -1.38
N GLN A 76 -6.88 14.91 -0.43
CA GLN A 76 -7.45 15.58 0.73
C GLN A 76 -6.32 16.08 1.65
N PRO A 77 -6.54 17.18 2.41
CA PRO A 77 -5.58 17.64 3.42
C PRO A 77 -5.33 16.58 4.47
N TRP A 78 -4.06 16.38 4.85
CA TRP A 78 -3.67 15.37 5.84
C TRP A 78 -4.50 15.43 7.13
N LEU A 79 -4.97 14.27 7.57
CA LEU A 79 -5.46 14.11 8.93
C LEU A 79 -4.27 14.05 9.91
N PRO A 80 -4.40 14.57 11.15
CA PRO A 80 -3.31 14.54 12.14
C PRO A 80 -2.74 13.12 12.36
N MET A 81 -3.61 12.12 12.45
CA MET A 81 -3.21 10.72 12.60
C MET A 81 -2.38 10.18 11.41
N LEU A 82 -2.61 10.69 10.20
CA LEU A 82 -1.86 10.27 9.02
C LEU A 82 -0.47 10.93 9.00
N LEU A 83 -0.32 12.13 9.56
CA LEU A 83 0.98 12.76 9.78
C LEU A 83 1.81 11.99 10.81
N GLU A 84 1.20 11.58 11.93
CA GLU A 84 1.88 10.73 12.94
C GLU A 84 2.38 9.41 12.33
N LEU A 85 1.54 8.73 11.54
CA LEU A 85 1.92 7.49 10.87
C LEU A 85 2.99 7.72 9.80
N LYS A 86 2.89 8.82 9.05
CA LYS A 86 3.92 9.25 8.09
C LYS A 86 5.26 9.41 8.78
N GLU A 87 5.34 10.15 9.89
CA GLU A 87 6.59 10.35 10.62
C GLU A 87 7.22 9.05 11.09
N LYS A 88 6.43 8.11 11.64
CA LYS A 88 6.92 6.79 12.04
C LYS A 88 7.50 6.02 10.86
N VAL A 89 6.79 6.03 9.72
CA VAL A 89 7.25 5.36 8.49
C VAL A 89 8.51 6.02 7.94
N GLU A 90 8.59 7.36 7.92
CA GLU A 90 9.78 8.10 7.48
C GLU A 90 11.01 7.81 8.35
N GLN A 91 10.83 7.71 9.68
CA GLN A 91 11.90 7.34 10.60
C GLN A 91 12.40 5.91 10.34
N ALA A 92 11.48 4.96 10.10
CA ALA A 92 11.83 3.57 9.86
C ALA A 92 12.49 3.35 8.48
N SER A 93 11.97 4.01 7.45
CA SER A 93 12.47 3.85 6.08
C SER A 93 13.68 4.73 5.78
N GLY A 94 13.90 5.81 6.52
CA GLY A 94 14.90 6.83 6.20
C GLY A 94 14.55 7.62 4.93
N GLN A 95 13.29 7.59 4.51
CA GLN A 95 12.79 8.26 3.30
C GLN A 95 11.70 9.27 3.66
N LYS A 96 11.41 10.20 2.76
CA LYS A 96 10.30 11.15 2.87
C LYS A 96 9.11 10.72 2.03
N TYR A 97 7.90 11.07 2.48
CA TYR A 97 6.65 10.82 1.75
C TYR A 97 5.77 12.08 1.76
N ASN A 98 5.12 12.35 0.64
CA ASN A 98 4.24 13.52 0.47
C ASN A 98 2.81 13.13 0.03
N SER A 99 2.53 11.83 -0.04
CA SER A 99 1.26 11.29 -0.52
C SER A 99 0.97 9.94 0.14
N VAL A 100 -0.29 9.65 0.43
CA VAL A 100 -0.75 8.34 0.93
C VAL A 100 -2.06 7.90 0.28
N LEU A 101 -2.02 6.78 -0.45
CA LEU A 101 -3.23 6.12 -0.93
C LEU A 101 -3.71 5.09 0.09
N LEU A 102 -4.90 5.33 0.65
CA LEU A 102 -5.56 4.41 1.56
C LEU A 102 -6.45 3.46 0.77
N ASN A 103 -6.43 2.19 1.17
CA ASN A 103 -7.31 1.15 0.65
C ASN A 103 -8.01 0.44 1.82
N LEU A 104 -9.34 0.45 1.83
CA LEU A 104 -10.16 -0.36 2.73
C LEU A 104 -10.71 -1.56 1.95
N TYR A 105 -10.29 -2.75 2.37
CA TYR A 105 -10.84 -4.02 1.95
C TYR A 105 -11.86 -4.46 2.99
N ARG A 106 -13.15 -4.32 2.67
CA ARG A 106 -14.26 -4.55 3.60
C ARG A 106 -14.38 -6.02 3.98
N THR A 107 -14.10 -6.91 3.03
CA THR A 107 -14.20 -8.37 3.19
C THR A 107 -13.13 -9.09 2.38
N GLY A 108 -13.13 -10.42 2.42
CA GLY A 108 -12.31 -11.27 1.56
C GLY A 108 -12.60 -11.13 0.06
N GLN A 109 -13.72 -10.54 -0.34
CA GLN A 109 -14.08 -10.32 -1.74
C GLN A 109 -13.51 -9.03 -2.33
N ASP A 110 -13.09 -8.09 -1.47
CA ASP A 110 -12.31 -6.93 -1.89
C ASP A 110 -10.85 -7.37 -2.19
N SER A 111 -10.25 -6.81 -3.24
CA SER A 111 -8.96 -7.26 -3.76
C SER A 111 -8.21 -6.18 -4.55
N MET A 112 -6.94 -6.46 -4.86
CA MET A 112 -6.16 -5.73 -5.83
C MET A 112 -5.46 -6.73 -6.75
N GLY A 113 -5.64 -6.56 -8.06
CA GLY A 113 -5.05 -7.43 -9.08
C GLY A 113 -3.54 -7.35 -9.13
N TRP A 114 -2.91 -8.18 -9.97
CA TRP A 114 -1.48 -8.07 -10.25
C TRP A 114 -1.17 -6.72 -10.87
N HIS A 115 -0.31 -5.96 -10.22
CA HIS A 115 0.13 -4.64 -10.65
C HIS A 115 1.53 -4.35 -10.14
N THR A 116 2.06 -3.21 -10.55
CA THR A 116 3.22 -2.55 -9.97
C THR A 116 2.87 -1.09 -9.76
N ASP A 117 3.57 -0.42 -8.85
CA ASP A 117 3.49 1.04 -8.71
C ASP A 117 4.53 1.66 -9.67
N ASP A 118 4.18 1.80 -10.95
CA ASP A 118 5.06 2.33 -12.02
C ASP A 118 4.57 3.64 -12.64
N GLU A 119 3.76 4.41 -11.90
CA GLU A 119 3.32 5.72 -12.34
C GLU A 119 4.51 6.66 -12.56
N PRO A 120 4.59 7.38 -13.71
CA PRO A 120 5.72 8.26 -14.04
C PRO A 120 6.05 9.29 -12.95
N GLU A 121 5.02 9.79 -12.25
CA GLU A 121 5.15 10.77 -11.17
C GLU A 121 5.92 10.23 -9.96
N LEU A 122 6.05 8.91 -9.81
CA LEU A 122 6.82 8.30 -8.72
C LEU A 122 8.32 8.17 -9.04
N GLY A 123 8.72 8.47 -10.28
CA GLY A 123 10.09 8.38 -10.76
C GLY A 123 10.58 6.95 -11.00
N GLN A 124 11.87 6.80 -11.34
CA GLN A 124 12.46 5.53 -11.77
C GLN A 124 12.75 4.55 -10.64
N GLN A 125 12.71 4.94 -9.37
CA GLN A 125 12.94 4.04 -8.25
C GLN A 125 11.99 4.45 -7.12
N PRO A 126 10.68 4.18 -7.31
CA PRO A 126 9.66 4.65 -6.40
C PRO A 126 9.87 4.04 -5.01
N ARG A 127 9.75 4.89 -3.99
CA ARG A 127 9.93 4.50 -2.59
C ARG A 127 8.54 4.31 -2.01
N ILE A 128 8.15 3.06 -1.81
CA ILE A 128 6.81 2.70 -1.34
C ILE A 128 6.90 2.17 0.09
N ALA A 129 6.04 2.67 0.96
CA ALA A 129 5.81 2.10 2.28
C ALA A 129 4.34 1.73 2.46
N SER A 130 4.07 0.46 2.71
CA SER A 130 2.75 -0.11 2.92
C SER A 130 2.58 -0.45 4.39
N LEU A 131 1.68 0.27 5.07
CA LEU A 131 1.34 0.05 6.48
C LEU A 131 -0.07 -0.54 6.58
N SER A 132 -0.22 -1.66 7.29
CA SER A 132 -1.46 -2.45 7.33
C SER A 132 -2.13 -2.44 8.70
N PHE A 133 -3.46 -2.33 8.74
CA PHE A 133 -4.27 -2.42 9.96
C PHE A 133 -5.51 -3.30 9.73
N GLY A 134 -6.07 -3.88 10.80
CA GLY A 134 -7.21 -4.79 10.73
C GLY A 134 -6.84 -6.20 10.25
N GLY A 135 -7.70 -6.78 9.42
CA GLY A 135 -7.61 -8.18 9.01
C GLY A 135 -6.37 -8.53 8.20
N GLU A 136 -5.80 -9.68 8.53
CA GLU A 136 -4.64 -10.20 7.83
C GLU A 136 -4.98 -10.64 6.41
N ARG A 137 -4.11 -10.33 5.46
CA ARG A 137 -4.29 -10.74 4.07
C ARG A 137 -2.98 -11.23 3.48
N ARG A 138 -3.10 -12.25 2.63
CA ARG A 138 -2.01 -12.70 1.78
C ARG A 138 -1.68 -11.59 0.77
N PHE A 139 -0.40 -11.28 0.67
CA PHE A 139 0.16 -10.39 -0.32
C PHE A 139 1.21 -11.19 -1.09
N SER A 140 1.04 -11.34 -2.39
CA SER A 140 1.96 -12.15 -3.19
C SER A 140 2.76 -11.27 -4.14
N LEU A 141 4.04 -11.59 -4.30
CA LEU A 141 4.94 -11.01 -5.27
C LEU A 141 5.33 -12.07 -6.30
N LYS A 142 5.40 -11.70 -7.58
CA LYS A 142 5.93 -12.56 -8.64
C LYS A 142 6.84 -11.75 -9.57
N HIS A 143 7.94 -12.36 -9.99
CA HIS A 143 8.82 -11.72 -10.95
C HIS A 143 8.14 -11.63 -12.33
N ARG A 144 8.32 -10.50 -13.04
CA ARG A 144 7.69 -10.21 -14.34
C ARG A 144 8.22 -11.16 -15.43
N THR A 145 9.54 -11.23 -15.57
CA THR A 145 10.22 -11.95 -16.65
C THR A 145 10.78 -13.32 -16.25
N ARG A 146 11.44 -13.46 -15.09
CA ARG A 146 11.97 -14.73 -14.56
C ARG A 146 10.85 -15.69 -14.13
N LYS A 147 10.57 -16.70 -14.97
CA LYS A 147 9.52 -17.72 -14.72
C LYS A 147 10.00 -18.90 -13.87
N ASP A 148 11.30 -19.05 -13.73
CA ASP A 148 11.96 -20.04 -12.86
C ASP A 148 11.77 -19.71 -11.37
N LEU A 149 11.52 -18.44 -11.03
CA LEU A 149 11.26 -17.98 -9.67
C LEU A 149 9.81 -18.26 -9.28
N LYS A 150 9.62 -18.96 -8.15
CA LYS A 150 8.30 -19.18 -7.54
C LYS A 150 7.78 -17.86 -6.95
N PRO A 151 6.46 -17.58 -7.02
CA PRO A 151 5.87 -16.45 -6.32
C PRO A 151 6.13 -16.51 -4.81
N VAL A 152 6.44 -15.37 -4.21
CA VAL A 152 6.63 -15.22 -2.77
C VAL A 152 5.36 -14.67 -2.16
N THR A 153 4.91 -15.21 -1.03
CA THR A 153 3.71 -14.74 -0.33
C THR A 153 4.06 -14.33 1.08
N LEU A 154 3.63 -13.13 1.47
CA LEU A 154 3.67 -12.59 2.81
C LEU A 154 2.25 -12.55 3.39
N THR A 155 2.12 -12.73 4.69
CA THR A 155 0.90 -12.38 5.41
C THR A 155 1.10 -10.98 5.98
N LEU A 156 0.37 -9.99 5.47
CA LEU A 156 0.40 -8.64 6.03
C LEU A 156 -0.49 -8.60 7.27
N THR A 157 0.15 -8.55 8.44
CA THR A 157 -0.47 -8.60 9.76
C THR A 157 -0.92 -7.22 10.23
N HIS A 158 -1.72 -7.19 11.31
CA HIS A 158 -2.14 -5.96 11.94
C HIS A 158 -0.93 -5.17 12.49
N GLY A 159 -0.76 -3.92 12.05
CA GLY A 159 0.36 -3.06 12.43
C GLY A 159 1.64 -3.30 11.63
N SER A 160 1.63 -4.16 10.61
CA SER A 160 2.83 -4.48 9.82
C SER A 160 3.22 -3.40 8.82
N LEU A 161 4.53 -3.24 8.62
CA LEU A 161 5.15 -2.37 7.63
C LEU A 161 5.87 -3.19 6.56
N LEU A 162 5.55 -2.94 5.29
CA LEU A 162 6.24 -3.46 4.12
C LEU A 162 6.84 -2.29 3.35
N LEU A 163 8.16 -2.26 3.19
CA LEU A 163 8.85 -1.32 2.33
C LEU A 163 9.17 -2.01 1.00
N MET A 164 8.89 -1.33 -0.11
CA MET A 164 9.31 -1.76 -1.46
C MET A 164 10.06 -0.60 -2.11
N GLN A 165 11.33 -0.80 -2.42
CA GLN A 165 12.25 0.24 -2.86
C GLN A 165 13.11 -0.23 -4.04
N GLY A 166 14.00 0.64 -4.50
CA GLY A 166 14.98 0.34 -5.55
C GLY A 166 14.33 -0.21 -6.82
N PRO A 167 14.83 -1.33 -7.36
CA PRO A 167 14.34 -1.88 -8.62
C PRO A 167 13.03 -2.68 -8.50
N THR A 168 12.45 -2.82 -7.30
CA THR A 168 11.33 -3.76 -7.03
C THR A 168 10.16 -3.59 -8.02
N GLN A 169 9.68 -2.36 -8.26
CA GLN A 169 8.55 -2.10 -9.15
C GLN A 169 8.87 -2.38 -10.64
N HIS A 170 10.15 -2.42 -11.02
CA HIS A 170 10.57 -2.76 -12.38
C HIS A 170 10.48 -4.27 -12.63
N HIS A 171 10.79 -5.08 -11.63
CA HIS A 171 10.97 -6.53 -11.80
C HIS A 171 9.84 -7.36 -11.19
N TRP A 172 9.11 -6.83 -10.22
CA TRP A 172 8.11 -7.58 -9.45
C TRP A 172 6.72 -6.99 -9.59
N LEU A 173 5.76 -7.87 -9.88
CA LEU A 173 4.34 -7.57 -9.72
C LEU A 173 3.92 -8.00 -8.32
N HIS A 174 2.95 -7.30 -7.77
CA HIS A 174 2.34 -7.64 -6.50
C HIS A 174 0.80 -7.59 -6.58
N HIS A 175 0.16 -8.33 -5.68
CA HIS A 175 -1.31 -8.36 -5.62
C HIS A 175 -1.82 -8.74 -4.24
N LEU A 176 -3.10 -8.44 -4.00
CA LEU A 176 -3.84 -8.85 -2.82
C LEU A 176 -5.09 -9.63 -3.27
N PRO A 177 -5.01 -10.97 -3.37
CA PRO A 177 -6.06 -11.79 -3.95
C PRO A 177 -7.31 -11.85 -3.07
N LYS A 178 -8.45 -12.14 -3.72
CA LYS A 178 -9.69 -12.50 -3.00
C LYS A 178 -9.50 -13.77 -2.18
N THR A 179 -10.30 -13.92 -1.14
CA THR A 179 -10.40 -15.13 -0.33
C THR A 179 -11.87 -15.45 -0.03
N ALA A 180 -12.21 -16.74 -0.10
CA ALA A 180 -13.52 -17.23 0.34
C ALA A 180 -13.62 -17.34 1.86
N LYS A 181 -12.49 -17.34 2.59
CA LYS A 181 -12.50 -17.30 4.06
C LYS A 181 -13.09 -15.98 4.54
N ALA A 182 -13.96 -16.05 5.54
CA ALA A 182 -14.40 -14.88 6.27
C ALA A 182 -13.17 -14.23 6.94
N VAL A 183 -12.93 -12.96 6.63
CA VAL A 183 -11.82 -12.16 7.16
C VAL A 183 -12.35 -10.79 7.56
N PRO A 184 -11.85 -10.18 8.65
CA PRO A 184 -12.28 -8.85 9.06
C PRO A 184 -11.77 -7.78 8.08
N PRO A 185 -12.33 -6.56 8.14
CA PRO A 185 -11.89 -5.47 7.28
C PRO A 185 -10.40 -5.16 7.45
N ARG A 186 -9.74 -4.84 6.35
CA ARG A 186 -8.32 -4.46 6.32
C ARG A 186 -8.17 -3.05 5.76
N ILE A 187 -7.38 -2.23 6.43
CA ILE A 187 -6.96 -0.93 5.94
C ILE A 187 -5.47 -0.99 5.58
N ASN A 188 -5.11 -0.38 4.46
CA ASN A 188 -3.75 -0.27 4.00
C ASN A 188 -3.43 1.16 3.60
N LEU A 189 -2.38 1.73 4.17
CA LEU A 189 -1.83 3.03 3.82
C LEU A 189 -0.61 2.80 2.93
N THR A 190 -0.65 3.31 1.70
CA THR A 190 0.48 3.23 0.76
C THR A 190 1.10 4.61 0.63
N PHE A 191 2.16 4.87 1.41
CA PHE A 191 2.90 6.11 1.37
C PHE A 191 3.85 6.12 0.16
N ARG A 192 3.86 7.25 -0.54
CA ARG A 192 4.69 7.49 -1.73
C ARG A 192 5.28 8.89 -1.69
N TYR A 193 6.39 9.06 -2.41
CA TYR A 193 6.87 10.38 -2.78
C TYR A 193 6.53 10.62 -4.25
N VAL A 194 5.73 11.66 -4.47
CA VAL A 194 5.26 12.06 -5.79
C VAL A 194 6.09 13.26 -6.22
N ASN A 195 6.78 13.13 -7.34
CA ASN A 195 7.55 14.22 -7.90
C ASN A 195 6.59 15.29 -8.45
N GLY A 196 6.78 16.53 -8.03
CA GLY A 196 6.08 17.65 -8.66
C GLY A 196 6.52 17.77 -10.12
N ARG A 197 5.59 18.12 -11.01
CA ARG A 197 5.96 18.71 -12.29
C ARG A 197 6.51 20.12 -12.06
#